data_AF-A0A2S9WZC8-F1
#
_entry.id   AF-A0A2S9WZC8-F1
#
_cell.length_a   1.000
_cell.length_b   1.000
_cell.length_c   1.000
_cell.angle_alpha   90.00
_cell.angle_beta   90.00
_cell.angle_gamma   90.00
#
_symmetry.space_group_name_H-M   'P 1'
#
loop_
_entity.id
_entity.type
_entity.pdbx_description
1 polymer ?
#
loop_
_entity_poly.entity_id
_entity_poly.type
_entity_poly.pdbx_seq_one_letter_code
_entity_poly.pdbx_strand_id
1 'polypeptide(L)'
;MIRILMMGCLALLATWAQADTRTTQLARTSILSQVVGLDGTITVTGRAGEISVAGQTLNTSLMGQRMPNAASAFSLAPLSLPSTSLSTDEIEKLATPWMQSKLPAVSAQLVNHLKSTGHESAWLDYQQAVKSKGKTKYIVFSLSVKRDGTPTWSGVSVVDSAPTTVFITYTSQAVQLGLPATWTYPNAGALQYDVRNMNFVPVTAPTVIATGGAYDAPQSMNPSDVVDPDAGLKCLIDQNSAPTCNKAYPDARALIRSTDSVRAVVDYVRMVQPEYQEQPDGSQQASMALDVYQRVIKLPACCCQDAGQTYSNRQRYGYKLQTTVDRYMVNVDGSYTLVNRFNGYSVSPTIDQHKSVQITSQQIPALSSQIINPVEGMLDLLDVSSFPPGQIVNLAPIVYQ
;
A
#
# COMPACT_ATOMS: atom_id res chain seq x y z
N MET A 1 70.42 -53.16 -42.66
CA MET A 1 69.86 -53.69 -43.92
C MET A 1 68.61 -52.87 -44.24
N ILE A 2 68.66 -52.16 -45.37
CA ILE A 2 67.63 -51.46 -46.17
C ILE A 2 66.16 -51.67 -45.71
N ARG A 3 65.46 -50.63 -45.23
CA ARG A 3 64.56 -49.66 -45.94
C ARG A 3 63.21 -50.25 -46.37
N ILE A 4 62.08 -49.66 -45.93
CA ILE A 4 61.01 -49.07 -46.78
C ILE A 4 59.75 -48.74 -45.96
N LEU A 5 59.27 -47.52 -46.20
CA LEU A 5 58.02 -46.87 -45.82
C LEU A 5 56.87 -47.44 -46.66
N MET A 6 55.69 -47.75 -46.09
CA MET A 6 54.45 -47.67 -46.88
C MET A 6 53.20 -47.42 -46.03
N MET A 7 52.48 -46.41 -46.52
CA MET A 7 51.21 -45.83 -46.12
C MET A 7 50.07 -46.81 -46.46
N GLY A 8 49.14 -47.05 -45.55
CA GLY A 8 47.99 -47.94 -45.75
C GLY A 8 46.71 -47.30 -45.23
N CYS A 9 45.88 -46.85 -46.17
CA CYS A 9 44.58 -46.22 -46.01
C CYS A 9 43.61 -47.16 -45.24
N LEU A 10 43.15 -46.76 -44.05
CA LEU A 10 42.04 -47.45 -43.36
C LEU A 10 40.73 -46.70 -43.63
N ALA A 11 39.87 -47.35 -44.39
CA ALA A 11 38.53 -46.88 -44.72
C ALA A 11 37.65 -46.76 -43.46
N LEU A 12 36.93 -45.63 -43.34
CA LEU A 12 35.80 -45.47 -42.45
C LEU A 12 34.72 -46.52 -42.79
N LEU A 13 34.50 -47.48 -41.90
CA LEU A 13 33.22 -48.17 -41.81
C LEU A 13 32.37 -47.43 -40.79
N ALA A 14 31.49 -46.55 -41.29
CA ALA A 14 30.38 -46.01 -40.52
C ALA A 14 29.42 -47.17 -40.24
N THR A 15 29.50 -47.75 -39.05
CA THR A 15 28.40 -48.55 -38.52
C THR A 15 27.24 -47.60 -38.28
N TRP A 16 26.16 -47.81 -39.02
CA TRP A 16 24.87 -47.22 -38.74
C TRP A 16 24.45 -47.71 -37.35
N ALA A 17 24.75 -46.92 -36.32
CA ALA A 17 24.03 -47.05 -35.07
C ALA A 17 22.57 -46.77 -35.43
N GLN A 18 21.71 -47.78 -35.32
CA GLN A 18 20.27 -47.55 -35.26
C GLN A 18 20.08 -46.49 -34.17
N ALA A 19 19.63 -45.30 -34.58
CA ALA A 19 19.16 -44.31 -33.65
C ALA A 19 18.01 -44.99 -32.91
N ASP A 20 18.31 -45.40 -31.68
CA ASP A 20 17.32 -45.87 -30.73
C ASP A 20 16.28 -44.76 -30.65
N THR A 21 15.12 -44.98 -31.24
CA THR A 21 13.96 -44.10 -31.09
C THR A 21 13.64 -44.11 -29.61
N ARG A 22 14.27 -43.22 -28.86
CA ARG A 22 13.86 -42.89 -27.49
C ARG A 22 12.39 -42.58 -27.59
N THR A 23 11.59 -43.50 -27.08
CA THR A 23 10.16 -43.35 -26.90
C THR A 23 9.95 -41.95 -26.33
N THR A 24 9.32 -41.07 -27.10
CA THR A 24 8.93 -39.72 -26.69
C THR A 24 8.21 -39.85 -25.35
N GLN A 25 8.91 -39.53 -24.27
CA GLN A 25 8.39 -39.67 -22.93
C GLN A 25 7.33 -38.57 -22.76
N LEU A 26 6.07 -38.94 -22.88
CA LEU A 26 4.94 -38.03 -22.73
C LEU A 26 4.84 -37.67 -21.25
N ALA A 27 5.36 -36.51 -20.85
CA ALA A 27 5.18 -36.02 -19.49
C ALA A 27 3.74 -35.50 -19.34
N ARG A 28 2.85 -36.38 -18.88
CA ARG A 28 1.46 -36.02 -18.57
C ARG A 28 1.35 -35.54 -17.13
N THR A 29 0.69 -34.40 -16.94
CA THR A 29 0.47 -33.78 -15.64
C THR A 29 -1.02 -33.67 -15.34
N SER A 30 -1.44 -34.13 -14.17
CA SER A 30 -2.76 -33.78 -13.60
C SER A 30 -2.66 -32.49 -12.79
N ILE A 31 -3.60 -31.57 -12.97
CA ILE A 31 -3.80 -30.40 -12.11
C ILE A 31 -5.17 -30.57 -11.45
N LEU A 32 -5.18 -30.70 -10.13
CA LEU A 32 -6.34 -30.93 -9.31
C LEU A 32 -6.53 -29.73 -8.39
N SER A 33 -7.78 -29.34 -8.15
CA SER A 33 -8.12 -28.27 -7.22
C SER A 33 -9.25 -28.74 -6.31
N GLN A 34 -9.06 -28.65 -5.00
CA GLN A 34 -10.10 -28.86 -4.00
C GLN A 34 -10.44 -27.52 -3.34
N VAL A 35 -11.72 -27.16 -3.37
CA VAL A 35 -12.26 -25.99 -2.68
C VAL A 35 -13.27 -26.48 -1.64
N VAL A 36 -13.12 -26.02 -0.40
CA VAL A 36 -14.03 -26.29 0.71
C VAL A 36 -14.71 -24.98 1.11
N GLY A 37 -16.05 -24.94 1.04
CA GLY A 37 -16.87 -23.81 1.46
C GLY A 37 -16.98 -23.66 2.98
N LEU A 38 -17.51 -22.52 3.44
CA LEU A 38 -17.79 -22.29 4.87
C LEU A 38 -18.86 -23.24 5.42
N ASP A 39 -19.70 -23.77 4.55
CA ASP A 39 -20.71 -24.79 4.80
C ASP A 39 -20.14 -26.21 4.86
N GLY A 40 -18.82 -26.38 4.63
CA GLY A 40 -18.16 -27.66 4.55
C GLY A 40 -18.33 -28.37 3.21
N THR A 41 -18.99 -27.76 2.22
CA THR A 41 -19.17 -28.35 0.89
C THR A 41 -17.82 -28.45 0.18
N ILE A 42 -17.47 -29.65 -0.27
CA ILE A 42 -16.23 -29.95 -0.97
C ILE A 42 -16.48 -30.01 -2.47
N THR A 43 -15.76 -29.21 -3.23
CA THR A 43 -15.73 -29.26 -4.69
C THR A 43 -14.34 -29.65 -5.16
N VAL A 44 -14.23 -30.71 -5.98
CA VAL A 44 -12.96 -31.12 -6.59
C VAL A 44 -13.07 -30.98 -8.11
N THR A 45 -12.14 -30.24 -8.70
CA THR A 45 -12.00 -30.11 -10.15
C THR A 45 -10.63 -30.61 -10.58
N GLY A 46 -10.53 -31.05 -11.83
CA GLY A 46 -9.28 -31.58 -12.36
C GLY A 46 -9.13 -31.31 -13.85
N ARG A 47 -7.89 -31.12 -14.26
CA ARG A 47 -7.50 -31.02 -15.66
C ARG A 47 -6.26 -31.87 -15.87
N ALA A 48 -6.16 -32.51 -17.02
CA ALA A 48 -4.94 -33.16 -17.45
C ALA A 48 -4.31 -32.37 -18.60
N GLY A 49 -3.00 -32.48 -18.75
CA GLY A 49 -2.26 -31.90 -19.86
C GLY A 49 -1.09 -32.79 -20.24
N GLU A 50 -0.82 -32.87 -21.53
CA GLU A 50 0.39 -33.48 -22.06
C GLU A 50 1.21 -32.39 -22.71
N ILE A 51 2.49 -32.30 -22.32
CA ILE A 51 3.49 -31.56 -23.07
C ILE A 51 4.38 -32.62 -23.69
N SER A 52 4.27 -32.81 -25.00
CA SER A 52 5.13 -33.72 -25.74
C SER A 52 5.89 -32.98 -26.83
N VAL A 53 7.08 -33.48 -27.14
CA VAL A 53 7.91 -32.95 -28.22
C VAL A 53 7.97 -34.02 -29.28
N ALA A 54 7.25 -33.86 -30.39
CA ALA A 54 7.32 -34.76 -31.53
C ALA A 54 8.28 -34.15 -32.57
N GLY A 55 9.51 -34.65 -32.64
CA GLY A 55 10.57 -34.05 -33.46
C GLY A 55 11.04 -32.70 -32.90
N GLN A 56 10.96 -31.62 -33.68
CA GLN A 56 11.19 -30.24 -33.19
C GLN A 56 9.90 -29.49 -32.84
N THR A 57 8.75 -30.16 -32.85
CA THR A 57 7.44 -29.50 -32.65
C THR A 57 6.90 -29.81 -31.26
N LEU A 58 6.56 -28.77 -30.50
CA LEU A 58 5.82 -28.89 -29.24
C LEU A 58 4.36 -29.26 -29.56
N ASN A 59 3.91 -30.40 -29.05
CA ASN A 59 2.52 -30.83 -29.10
C ASN A 59 1.86 -30.56 -27.73
N THR A 60 0.83 -29.70 -27.75
CA THR A 60 0.04 -29.29 -26.58
C THR A 60 -1.40 -29.80 -26.63
N SER A 61 -1.69 -30.81 -27.46
CA SER A 61 -3.05 -31.25 -27.84
C SER A 61 -3.97 -31.63 -26.67
N LEU A 62 -3.43 -31.85 -25.47
CA LEU A 62 -4.19 -32.22 -24.28
C LEU A 62 -4.15 -31.17 -23.16
N MET A 63 -3.51 -30.01 -23.33
CA MET A 63 -3.44 -29.00 -22.27
C MET A 63 -4.84 -28.51 -21.87
N GLY A 64 -5.27 -28.88 -20.66
CA GLY A 64 -6.50 -28.37 -20.06
C GLY A 64 -7.74 -29.25 -20.25
N GLN A 65 -7.59 -30.52 -20.67
CA GLN A 65 -8.73 -31.44 -20.73
C GLN A 65 -9.33 -31.66 -19.35
N ARG A 66 -10.64 -31.42 -19.21
CA ARG A 66 -11.36 -31.61 -17.95
C ARG A 66 -11.37 -33.09 -17.56
N MET A 67 -11.04 -33.38 -16.31
CA MET A 67 -11.16 -34.71 -15.70
C MET A 67 -12.58 -34.87 -15.12
N PRO A 68 -13.44 -35.76 -15.67
CA PRO A 68 -14.84 -35.88 -15.23
C PRO A 68 -14.99 -36.31 -13.76
N ASN A 69 -14.06 -37.13 -13.26
CA ASN A 69 -14.10 -37.72 -11.92
C ASN A 69 -12.87 -37.32 -11.08
N ALA A 70 -12.50 -36.04 -11.08
CA ALA A 70 -11.32 -35.57 -10.35
C ALA A 70 -11.33 -35.93 -8.85
N ALA A 71 -12.51 -35.99 -8.24
CA ALA A 71 -12.69 -36.40 -6.84
C ALA A 71 -12.25 -37.85 -6.54
N SER A 72 -12.10 -38.72 -7.53
CA SER A 72 -11.62 -40.08 -7.30
C SER A 72 -10.09 -40.18 -7.21
N ALA A 73 -9.37 -39.10 -7.53
CA ALA A 73 -7.90 -39.11 -7.51
C ALA A 73 -7.32 -39.07 -6.08
N PHE A 74 -8.06 -38.49 -5.13
CA PHE A 74 -7.66 -38.37 -3.73
C PHE A 74 -8.87 -38.02 -2.85
N SER A 75 -8.72 -38.17 -1.55
CA SER A 75 -9.69 -37.74 -0.54
C SER A 75 -8.98 -37.01 0.58
N LEU A 76 -9.30 -35.73 0.73
CA LEU A 76 -8.81 -34.90 1.82
C LEU A 76 -10.01 -34.29 2.56
N ALA A 77 -10.27 -34.78 3.77
CA ALA A 77 -11.25 -34.17 4.65
C ALA A 77 -10.82 -32.73 5.01
N PRO A 78 -11.75 -31.80 5.28
CA PRO A 78 -11.41 -30.45 5.68
C PRO A 78 -10.88 -30.37 7.12
N LEU A 79 -10.10 -29.33 7.42
CA LEU A 79 -9.66 -29.03 8.79
C LEU A 79 -10.88 -28.57 9.61
N SER A 80 -11.17 -29.27 10.71
CA SER A 80 -12.15 -28.79 11.68
C SER A 80 -11.50 -27.76 12.59
N LEU A 81 -12.00 -26.53 12.55
CA LEU A 81 -11.60 -25.47 13.48
C LEU A 81 -12.62 -25.36 14.63
N PRO A 82 -12.19 -24.99 15.85
CA PRO A 82 -13.11 -24.71 16.94
C PRO A 82 -14.02 -23.53 16.58
N SER A 83 -15.20 -23.47 17.21
CA SER A 83 -16.20 -22.42 17.00
C SER A 83 -15.79 -21.05 17.57
N THR A 84 -14.67 -20.98 18.30
CA THR A 84 -14.11 -19.73 18.80
C THR A 84 -13.49 -18.91 17.68
N SER A 85 -13.54 -17.58 17.82
CA SER A 85 -12.95 -16.66 16.85
C SER A 85 -11.41 -16.72 16.91
N LEU A 86 -10.80 -17.59 16.13
CA LEU A 86 -9.35 -17.68 15.99
C LEU A 86 -8.79 -16.51 15.16
N SER A 87 -7.58 -16.08 15.51
CA SER A 87 -6.74 -15.20 14.68
C SER A 87 -6.11 -15.96 13.50
N THR A 88 -5.65 -15.23 12.49
CA THR A 88 -4.91 -15.78 11.34
C THR A 88 -3.74 -16.65 11.77
N ASP A 89 -2.91 -16.17 12.70
CA ASP A 89 -1.75 -16.90 13.23
C ASP A 89 -2.14 -18.22 13.93
N GLU A 90 -3.26 -18.22 14.68
CA GLU A 90 -3.76 -19.43 15.34
C GLU A 90 -4.28 -20.45 14.33
N ILE A 91 -4.99 -19.99 13.29
CA ILE A 91 -5.45 -20.85 12.19
C ILE A 91 -4.25 -21.49 11.50
N GLU A 92 -3.21 -20.70 11.17
CA GLU A 92 -2.02 -21.21 10.49
C GLU A 92 -1.24 -22.22 11.35
N LYS A 93 -1.11 -21.95 12.65
CA LYS A 93 -0.50 -22.87 13.64
C LYS A 93 -1.26 -24.19 13.77
N LEU A 94 -2.58 -24.19 13.59
CA LEU A 94 -3.39 -25.42 13.60
C LEU A 94 -3.34 -26.15 12.25
N ALA A 95 -3.40 -25.40 11.15
CA ALA A 95 -3.49 -25.95 9.81
C ALA A 95 -2.18 -26.59 9.33
N THR A 96 -1.03 -26.03 9.71
CA THR A 96 0.29 -26.56 9.34
C THR A 96 0.52 -28.01 9.79
N PRO A 97 0.47 -28.35 11.10
CA PRO A 97 0.68 -29.73 11.54
C PRO A 97 -0.43 -30.67 11.07
N TRP A 98 -1.68 -30.17 10.96
CA TRP A 98 -2.76 -30.95 10.39
C TRP A 98 -2.45 -31.37 8.95
N MET A 99 -2.02 -30.45 8.09
CA MET A 99 -1.72 -30.77 6.69
C MET A 99 -0.52 -31.71 6.59
N GLN A 100 0.53 -31.47 7.39
CA GLN A 100 1.70 -32.35 7.46
C GLN A 100 1.30 -33.79 7.78
N SER A 101 0.31 -34.00 8.67
CA SER A 101 -0.20 -35.35 8.98
C SER A 101 -0.95 -36.02 7.82
N LYS A 102 -1.51 -35.24 6.88
CA LYS A 102 -2.29 -35.75 5.73
C LYS A 102 -1.45 -35.95 4.48
N LEU A 103 -0.30 -35.26 4.36
CA LEU A 103 0.58 -35.33 3.19
C LEU A 103 0.92 -36.77 2.75
N PRO A 104 1.30 -37.71 3.64
CA PRO A 104 1.65 -39.07 3.19
C PRO A 104 0.47 -39.80 2.54
N ALA A 105 -0.72 -39.72 3.13
CA ALA A 105 -1.91 -40.41 2.64
C ALA A 105 -2.38 -39.83 1.30
N VAL A 106 -2.44 -38.49 1.19
CA VAL A 106 -2.83 -37.82 -0.05
C VAL A 106 -1.80 -38.09 -1.16
N SER A 107 -0.51 -38.04 -0.85
CA SER A 107 0.55 -38.34 -1.83
C SER A 107 0.44 -39.77 -2.34
N ALA A 108 0.20 -40.76 -1.46
CA ALA A 108 0.00 -42.14 -1.87
C ALA A 108 -1.21 -42.33 -2.79
N GLN A 109 -2.34 -41.66 -2.49
CA GLN A 109 -3.53 -41.69 -3.35
C GLN A 109 -3.25 -41.08 -4.73
N LEU A 110 -2.57 -39.93 -4.78
CA LEU A 110 -2.18 -39.30 -6.03
C LEU A 110 -1.22 -40.18 -6.84
N VAL A 111 -0.21 -40.81 -6.22
CA VAL A 111 0.67 -41.76 -6.90
C VAL A 111 -0.10 -42.93 -7.50
N ASN A 112 -1.07 -43.49 -6.77
CA ASN A 112 -1.92 -44.56 -7.28
C ASN A 112 -2.76 -44.10 -8.48
N HIS A 113 -3.29 -42.87 -8.41
CA HIS A 113 -4.01 -42.25 -9.53
C HIS A 113 -3.09 -42.03 -10.75
N LEU A 114 -1.88 -41.52 -10.54
CA LEU A 114 -0.89 -41.32 -11.62
C LEU A 114 -0.53 -42.66 -12.29
N LYS A 115 -0.36 -43.73 -11.50
CA LYS A 115 -0.09 -45.07 -12.02
C LYS A 115 -1.26 -45.63 -12.83
N SER A 116 -2.52 -45.41 -12.40
CA SER A 116 -3.70 -45.93 -13.10
C SER A 116 -4.03 -45.15 -14.38
N THR A 117 -3.68 -43.86 -14.43
CA THR A 117 -3.93 -42.99 -15.59
C THR A 117 -2.74 -42.88 -16.55
N GLY A 118 -1.56 -43.36 -16.15
CA GLY A 118 -0.33 -43.22 -16.92
C GLY A 118 0.22 -41.79 -16.93
N HIS A 119 -0.09 -40.99 -15.92
CA HIS A 119 0.45 -39.64 -15.74
C HIS A 119 1.76 -39.67 -14.95
N GLU A 120 2.66 -38.72 -15.20
CA GLU A 120 3.98 -38.65 -14.59
C GLU A 120 4.02 -37.75 -13.35
N SER A 121 3.11 -36.78 -13.25
CA SER A 121 3.00 -35.91 -12.08
C SER A 121 1.58 -35.41 -11.84
N ALA A 122 1.31 -35.03 -10.59
CA ALA A 122 0.10 -34.35 -10.17
C ALA A 122 0.46 -33.06 -9.42
N TRP A 123 -0.32 -32.02 -9.65
CA TRP A 123 -0.38 -30.80 -8.85
C TRP A 123 -1.75 -30.74 -8.18
N LEU A 124 -1.79 -30.48 -6.88
CA LEU A 124 -3.01 -30.30 -6.11
C LEU A 124 -2.99 -28.92 -5.46
N ASP A 125 -3.96 -28.09 -5.81
CA ASP A 125 -4.27 -26.85 -5.10
C ASP A 125 -5.42 -27.09 -4.12
N TYR A 126 -5.20 -26.75 -2.86
CA TYR A 126 -6.22 -26.83 -1.83
C TYR A 126 -6.58 -25.45 -1.32
N GLN A 127 -7.88 -25.22 -1.17
CA GLN A 127 -8.45 -24.02 -0.59
C GLN A 127 -9.57 -24.39 0.37
N GLN A 128 -9.53 -23.91 1.61
CA GLN A 128 -10.62 -24.04 2.56
C GLN A 128 -11.03 -22.68 3.12
N ALA A 129 -12.30 -22.33 2.93
CA ALA A 129 -12.88 -21.13 3.53
C ALA A 129 -13.01 -21.31 5.04
N VAL A 130 -12.56 -20.31 5.80
CA VAL A 130 -12.61 -20.28 7.26
C VAL A 130 -13.00 -18.89 7.75
N LYS A 131 -13.39 -18.77 9.03
CA LYS A 131 -13.63 -17.49 9.69
C LYS A 131 -12.49 -17.15 10.63
N SER A 132 -11.94 -15.94 10.49
CA SER A 132 -11.01 -15.34 11.46
C SER A 132 -11.55 -13.98 11.87
N LYS A 133 -11.83 -13.78 13.17
CA LYS A 133 -12.36 -12.51 13.70
C LYS A 133 -13.52 -11.92 12.88
N GLY A 134 -14.43 -12.78 12.42
CA GLY A 134 -15.59 -12.41 11.59
C GLY A 134 -15.32 -12.29 10.07
N LYS A 135 -14.06 -12.17 9.65
CA LYS A 135 -13.67 -12.14 8.24
C LYS A 135 -13.57 -13.54 7.65
N THR A 136 -13.94 -13.66 6.38
CA THR A 136 -13.72 -14.88 5.61
C THR A 136 -12.28 -14.92 5.11
N LYS A 137 -11.58 -16.01 5.37
CA LYS A 137 -10.22 -16.28 4.89
C LYS A 137 -10.16 -17.62 4.18
N TYR A 138 -9.04 -17.88 3.52
CA TYR A 138 -8.75 -19.15 2.90
C TYR A 138 -7.46 -19.74 3.47
N ILE A 139 -7.54 -20.98 3.97
CA ILE A 139 -6.36 -21.81 4.16
C ILE A 139 -5.98 -22.35 2.78
N VAL A 140 -4.77 -22.07 2.33
CA VAL A 140 -4.26 -22.49 1.03
C VAL A 140 -2.95 -23.27 1.16
N PHE A 141 -2.78 -24.27 0.31
CA PHE A 141 -1.50 -24.93 0.07
C PHE A 141 -1.52 -25.58 -1.32
N SER A 142 -0.32 -25.87 -1.83
CA SER A 142 -0.14 -26.66 -3.05
C SER A 142 0.76 -27.86 -2.77
N LEU A 143 0.43 -28.99 -3.40
CA LEU A 143 1.17 -30.24 -3.34
C LEU A 143 1.45 -30.74 -4.77
N SER A 144 2.73 -30.89 -5.11
CA SER A 144 3.18 -31.57 -6.32
C SER A 144 3.67 -32.97 -5.97
N VAL A 145 3.27 -33.99 -6.72
CA VAL A 145 3.73 -35.37 -6.53
C VAL A 145 4.12 -35.94 -7.87
N LYS A 146 5.32 -36.53 -7.95
CA LYS A 146 5.76 -37.31 -9.11
C LYS A 146 5.29 -38.76 -8.97
N ARG A 147 5.20 -39.46 -10.09
CA ARG A 147 4.81 -40.89 -10.16
C ARG A 147 5.74 -41.80 -9.34
N ASP A 148 6.99 -41.41 -9.14
CA ASP A 148 7.97 -42.09 -8.27
C ASP A 148 7.67 -41.96 -6.77
N GLY A 149 6.71 -41.11 -6.40
CA GLY A 149 6.28 -40.88 -5.03
C GLY A 149 6.94 -39.69 -4.36
N THR A 150 7.79 -38.92 -5.05
CA THR A 150 8.44 -37.72 -4.50
C THR A 150 7.43 -36.57 -4.38
N PRO A 151 7.09 -36.11 -3.16
CA PRO A 151 6.22 -34.96 -2.97
C PRO A 151 7.02 -33.67 -2.81
N THR A 152 6.44 -32.54 -3.20
CA THR A 152 6.91 -31.19 -2.91
C THR A 152 5.70 -30.35 -2.54
N TRP A 153 5.77 -29.58 -1.47
CA TRP A 153 4.62 -28.82 -0.97
C TRP A 153 5.02 -27.40 -0.58
N SER A 154 4.08 -26.46 -0.71
CA SER A 154 4.33 -25.02 -0.56
C SER A 154 4.37 -24.50 0.88
N GLY A 155 4.01 -25.33 1.87
CA GLY A 155 3.60 -24.82 3.17
C GLY A 155 2.11 -24.47 3.21
N VAL A 156 1.56 -24.26 4.40
CA VAL A 156 0.22 -23.69 4.58
C VAL A 156 0.34 -22.16 4.62
N SER A 157 -0.62 -21.47 4.03
CA SER A 157 -0.80 -20.04 4.22
C SER A 157 -2.27 -19.72 4.45
N VAL A 158 -2.55 -18.67 5.22
CA VAL A 158 -3.91 -18.18 5.45
C VAL A 158 -4.04 -16.81 4.79
N VAL A 159 -4.89 -16.72 3.77
CA VAL A 159 -5.04 -15.51 2.95
C VAL A 159 -6.44 -14.92 3.10
N ASP A 160 -6.54 -13.60 2.99
CA ASP A 160 -7.83 -12.91 3.02
C ASP A 160 -8.63 -13.16 1.75
N SER A 161 -9.93 -13.44 1.91
CA SER A 161 -10.86 -13.44 0.77
C SER A 161 -11.11 -12.03 0.22
N ALA A 162 -10.95 -11.02 1.07
CA ALA A 162 -11.07 -9.61 0.76
C ALA A 162 -10.00 -8.83 1.56
N PRO A 163 -8.76 -8.74 1.06
CA PRO A 163 -7.66 -8.10 1.80
C PRO A 163 -7.96 -6.62 2.06
N THR A 164 -7.63 -6.18 3.27
CA THR A 164 -7.78 -4.79 3.71
C THR A 164 -6.45 -4.18 4.13
N THR A 165 -6.36 -2.86 4.07
CA THR A 165 -5.22 -2.08 4.52
C THR A 165 -5.68 -1.11 5.61
N VAL A 166 -4.92 -0.97 6.70
CA VAL A 166 -5.17 0.10 7.67
C VAL A 166 -4.58 1.39 7.12
N PHE A 167 -5.37 2.45 7.02
CA PHE A 167 -4.85 3.78 6.75
C PHE A 167 -4.70 4.52 8.08
N ILE A 168 -3.51 5.02 8.34
CA ILE A 168 -3.14 5.66 9.60
C ILE A 168 -2.67 7.07 9.26
N THR A 169 -3.13 8.06 10.02
CA THR A 169 -2.61 9.43 9.97
C THR A 169 -2.19 9.82 11.38
N TYR A 170 -0.91 10.14 11.56
CA TYR A 170 -0.42 10.70 12.80
C TYR A 170 -0.07 12.18 12.60
N THR A 171 -0.66 13.03 13.43
CA THR A 171 -0.38 14.47 13.43
C THR A 171 0.41 14.82 14.67
N SER A 172 1.65 15.28 14.48
CA SER A 172 2.53 15.63 15.59
C SER A 172 1.94 16.73 16.50
N GLN A 173 2.15 16.63 17.82
CA GLN A 173 1.74 17.68 18.75
C GLN A 173 2.60 18.94 18.60
N ALA A 174 3.87 18.79 18.22
CA ALA A 174 4.76 19.91 17.94
C ALA A 174 4.19 20.90 16.89
N VAL A 175 3.30 20.44 16.01
CA VAL A 175 2.55 21.33 15.09
C VAL A 175 1.77 22.40 15.85
N GLN A 176 1.14 22.06 16.97
CA GLN A 176 0.40 23.00 17.81
C GLN A 176 1.32 23.95 18.57
N LEU A 177 2.48 23.46 19.04
CA LEU A 177 3.45 24.27 19.77
C LEU A 177 4.09 25.37 18.92
N GLY A 178 4.17 25.15 17.60
CA GLY A 178 4.64 26.16 16.65
C GLY A 178 3.64 27.27 16.33
N LEU A 179 2.39 27.19 16.81
CA LEU A 179 1.33 28.16 16.53
C LEU A 179 1.11 29.13 17.71
N PRO A 180 0.59 30.36 17.46
CA PRO A 180 0.11 31.24 18.52
C PRO A 180 -0.87 30.54 19.47
N ALA A 181 -0.81 30.88 20.76
CA ALA A 181 -1.59 30.21 21.81
C ALA A 181 -3.12 30.27 21.63
N THR A 182 -3.62 31.21 20.83
CA THR A 182 -5.06 31.35 20.52
C THR A 182 -5.53 30.42 19.41
N TRP A 183 -4.63 29.68 18.75
CA TRP A 183 -4.96 28.82 17.63
C TRP A 183 -5.02 27.36 18.03
N THR A 184 -5.82 26.61 17.30
CA THR A 184 -5.91 25.16 17.44
C THR A 184 -5.61 24.51 16.08
N TYR A 185 -4.66 23.58 16.08
CA TYR A 185 -4.43 22.71 14.93
C TYR A 185 -5.28 21.45 15.10
N PRO A 186 -6.21 21.16 14.17
CA PRO A 186 -7.05 19.98 14.27
C PRO A 186 -6.22 18.71 14.42
N ASN A 187 -6.55 17.89 15.42
CA ASN A 187 -5.93 16.58 15.66
C ASN A 187 -4.42 16.64 16.01
N ALA A 188 -3.89 17.77 16.46
CA ALA A 188 -2.51 17.82 16.95
C ALA A 188 -2.30 16.81 18.09
N GLY A 189 -1.23 16.02 18.00
CA GLY A 189 -0.94 14.95 18.94
C GLY A 189 -1.96 13.83 18.92
N ALA A 190 -2.58 13.55 17.76
CA ALA A 190 -3.56 12.49 17.61
C ALA A 190 -3.18 11.48 16.52
N LEU A 191 -3.54 10.23 16.79
CA LEU A 191 -3.50 9.12 15.85
C LEU A 191 -4.90 8.90 15.31
N GLN A 192 -5.05 8.94 13.99
CA GLN A 192 -6.29 8.61 13.30
C GLN A 192 -6.09 7.35 12.47
N TYR A 193 -7.10 6.48 12.41
CA TYR A 193 -7.06 5.35 11.48
C TYR A 193 -8.44 4.87 11.04
N ASP A 194 -8.47 4.27 9.85
CA ASP A 194 -9.60 3.55 9.28
C ASP A 194 -9.12 2.33 8.49
N VAL A 195 -9.99 1.36 8.25
CA VAL A 195 -9.69 0.20 7.41
C VAL A 195 -10.22 0.47 6.01
N ARG A 196 -9.42 0.16 5.00
CA ARG A 196 -9.75 0.36 3.58
C ARG A 196 -9.62 -0.93 2.79
N ASN A 197 -10.44 -1.08 1.76
CA ASN A 197 -10.28 -2.17 0.79
C ASN A 197 -9.11 -1.90 -0.18
N MET A 198 -8.86 -2.81 -1.13
CA MET A 198 -7.76 -2.66 -2.10
C MET A 198 -7.94 -1.52 -3.10
N ASN A 199 -9.17 -1.01 -3.28
CA ASN A 199 -9.46 0.21 -4.05
C ASN A 199 -9.34 1.48 -3.18
N PHE A 200 -8.83 1.32 -1.95
CA PHE A 200 -8.63 2.38 -0.97
C PHE A 200 -9.92 3.10 -0.54
N VAL A 201 -11.06 2.42 -0.64
CA VAL A 201 -12.35 2.90 -0.12
C VAL A 201 -12.48 2.49 1.36
N PRO A 202 -12.81 3.43 2.27
CA PRO A 202 -13.06 3.11 3.68
C PRO A 202 -14.17 2.06 3.86
N VAL A 203 -13.90 1.07 4.70
CA VAL A 203 -14.86 0.03 5.10
C VAL A 203 -15.22 0.10 6.59
N THR A 204 -14.54 0.96 7.35
CA THR A 204 -14.88 1.31 8.74
C THR A 204 -14.95 2.82 8.90
N ALA A 205 -15.64 3.30 9.94
CA ALA A 205 -15.57 4.70 10.34
C ALA A 205 -14.15 5.04 10.85
N PRO A 206 -13.70 6.30 10.70
CA PRO A 206 -12.43 6.75 11.26
C PRO A 206 -12.46 6.74 12.78
N THR A 207 -11.38 6.24 13.38
CA THR A 207 -11.14 6.29 14.83
C THR A 207 -10.07 7.32 15.11
N VAL A 208 -10.25 8.14 16.16
CA VAL A 208 -9.30 9.17 16.57
C VAL A 208 -8.88 8.91 18.02
N ILE A 209 -7.57 8.85 18.26
CA ILE A 209 -6.97 8.64 19.57
C ILE A 209 -6.07 9.84 19.87
N ALA A 210 -6.38 10.59 20.92
CA ALA A 210 -5.48 11.62 21.42
C ALA A 210 -4.30 10.95 22.11
N THR A 211 -3.11 11.02 21.51
CA THR A 211 -1.89 10.41 22.05
C THR A 211 -1.04 11.38 22.85
N GLY A 212 -1.31 12.69 22.74
CA GLY A 212 -0.56 13.74 23.43
C GLY A 212 0.92 13.74 23.01
N GLY A 213 1.17 13.59 21.70
CA GLY A 213 2.53 13.67 21.16
C GLY A 213 3.38 12.42 21.39
N ALA A 214 2.78 11.28 21.78
CA ALA A 214 3.52 10.06 22.11
C ALA A 214 4.42 9.51 20.99
N TYR A 215 4.16 9.91 19.75
CA TYR A 215 4.95 9.52 18.58
C TYR A 215 5.64 10.71 17.92
N ASP A 216 5.78 11.83 18.62
CA ASP A 216 6.48 13.00 18.08
C ASP A 216 7.96 12.72 17.85
N ALA A 217 8.52 13.39 16.84
CA ALA A 217 9.96 13.39 16.63
C ALA A 217 10.64 14.05 17.85
N PRO A 218 11.63 13.39 18.47
CA PRO A 218 12.34 13.98 19.60
C PRO A 218 12.96 15.33 19.22
N GLN A 219 12.81 16.30 20.12
CA GLN A 219 13.43 17.63 19.99
C GLN A 219 14.69 17.64 20.85
N SER A 220 15.84 18.03 20.30
CA SER A 220 17.00 18.38 21.13
C SER A 220 17.05 19.87 21.39
N MET A 221 17.32 20.24 22.64
CA MET A 221 17.67 21.61 23.02
C MET A 221 19.16 21.90 22.86
N ASN A 222 19.99 20.89 22.56
CA ASN A 222 21.42 21.03 22.32
C ASN A 222 21.77 20.62 20.88
N PRO A 223 22.29 21.55 20.05
CA PRO A 223 22.69 21.25 18.67
C PRO A 223 23.71 20.10 18.52
N SER A 224 24.39 19.73 19.61
CA SER A 224 25.41 18.66 19.61
C SER A 224 24.81 17.26 19.80
N ASP A 225 23.53 17.14 20.18
CA ASP A 225 22.92 15.83 20.41
C ASP A 225 22.59 15.16 19.07
N VAL A 226 23.09 13.96 18.86
CA VAL A 226 22.67 13.12 17.74
C VAL A 226 21.31 12.51 18.10
N VAL A 227 20.26 13.19 17.66
CA VAL A 227 18.88 12.73 17.84
C VAL A 227 18.37 12.12 16.55
N ASP A 228 17.84 10.91 16.64
CA ASP A 228 17.16 10.24 15.53
C ASP A 228 15.80 10.92 15.25
N PRO A 229 15.63 11.63 14.13
CA PRO A 229 14.39 12.36 13.82
C PRO A 229 13.20 11.42 13.58
N ASP A 230 13.45 10.13 13.39
CA ASP A 230 12.43 9.11 13.12
C ASP A 230 12.15 8.21 14.33
N ALA A 231 12.69 8.52 15.52
CA ALA A 231 12.43 7.72 16.72
C ALA A 231 10.92 7.61 17.04
N GLY A 232 10.18 8.72 16.93
CA GLY A 232 8.72 8.74 17.11
C GLY A 232 7.98 7.90 16.06
N LEU A 233 8.39 8.01 14.79
CA LEU A 233 7.88 7.17 13.70
C LEU A 233 8.14 5.69 13.96
N LYS A 234 9.36 5.31 14.38
CA LYS A 234 9.71 3.92 14.68
C LYS A 234 8.79 3.35 15.75
N CYS A 235 8.53 4.11 16.81
CA CYS A 235 7.57 3.72 17.86
C CYS A 235 6.12 3.65 17.35
N LEU A 236 5.72 4.51 16.40
CA LEU A 236 4.41 4.43 15.74
C LEU A 236 4.29 3.18 14.86
N ILE A 237 5.37 2.74 14.23
CA ILE A 237 5.36 1.52 13.41
C ILE A 237 5.34 0.27 14.29
N ASP A 238 6.26 0.18 15.25
CA ASP A 238 6.38 -0.91 16.21
C ASP A 238 6.85 -0.36 17.56
N GLN A 239 5.99 -0.41 18.58
CA GLN A 239 6.29 0.05 19.93
C GLN A 239 7.40 -0.77 20.63
N ASN A 240 7.86 -1.86 20.01
CA ASN A 240 9.00 -2.65 20.46
C ASN A 240 10.31 -2.27 19.76
N SER A 241 10.30 -1.28 18.85
CA SER A 241 11.51 -0.83 18.14
C SER A 241 12.56 -0.24 19.08
N ALA A 242 12.13 0.31 20.22
CA ALA A 242 13.00 0.81 21.28
C ALA A 242 12.34 0.67 22.66
N PRO A 243 13.12 0.51 23.75
CA PRO A 243 12.59 0.45 25.11
C PRO A 243 11.85 1.72 25.56
N THR A 244 12.13 2.86 24.92
CA THR A 244 11.57 4.18 25.22
C THR A 244 10.23 4.45 24.55
N CYS A 245 9.77 3.56 23.66
CA CYS A 245 8.49 3.73 22.98
C CYS A 245 7.31 3.65 23.95
N ASN A 246 6.36 4.56 23.79
CA ASN A 246 5.14 4.56 24.58
C ASN A 246 4.23 3.37 24.19
N LYS A 247 3.83 2.57 25.18
CA LYS A 247 2.98 1.37 25.01
C LYS A 247 1.51 1.58 25.38
N ALA A 248 1.13 2.79 25.78
CA ALA A 248 -0.25 3.12 26.14
C ALA A 248 -1.18 3.23 24.92
N TYR A 249 -0.61 3.43 23.74
CA TYR A 249 -1.35 3.65 22.48
C TYR A 249 -0.97 2.58 21.44
N PRO A 250 -1.89 2.23 20.53
CA PRO A 250 -1.62 1.21 19.51
C PRO A 250 -0.65 1.72 18.44
N ASP A 251 0.32 0.88 18.08
CA ASP A 251 1.19 1.08 16.92
C ASP A 251 0.55 0.50 15.63
N ALA A 252 1.16 0.77 14.48
CA ALA A 252 0.68 0.28 13.19
C ALA A 252 0.63 -1.26 13.14
N ARG A 253 1.64 -1.94 13.69
CA ARG A 253 1.70 -3.41 13.74
C ARG A 253 0.54 -4.02 14.53
N ALA A 254 0.19 -3.44 15.68
CA ALA A 254 -0.94 -3.83 16.51
C ALA A 254 -2.26 -3.55 15.81
N LEU A 255 -2.39 -2.41 15.12
CA LEU A 255 -3.58 -2.09 14.32
C LEU A 255 -3.77 -3.04 13.15
N ILE A 256 -2.70 -3.43 12.44
CA ILE A 256 -2.75 -4.44 11.38
C ILE A 256 -3.29 -5.76 11.94
N ARG A 257 -2.81 -6.21 13.11
CA ARG A 257 -3.23 -7.47 13.75
C ARG A 257 -4.62 -7.43 14.37
N SER A 258 -5.02 -6.30 14.95
CA SER A 258 -6.32 -6.15 15.60
C SER A 258 -7.44 -6.05 14.57
N THR A 259 -7.18 -5.36 13.46
CA THR A 259 -8.10 -5.22 12.33
C THR A 259 -8.00 -6.35 11.32
N ASP A 260 -7.01 -7.23 11.47
CA ASP A 260 -6.77 -8.37 10.57
C ASP A 260 -6.62 -7.90 9.11
N SER A 261 -5.77 -6.89 8.92
CA SER A 261 -5.41 -6.30 7.63
C SER A 261 -4.09 -6.87 7.14
N VAL A 262 -3.82 -6.81 5.84
CA VAL A 262 -2.56 -7.35 5.26
C VAL A 262 -1.38 -6.39 5.40
N ARG A 263 -1.64 -5.10 5.60
CA ARG A 263 -0.64 -4.02 5.76
C ARG A 263 -1.28 -2.75 6.30
N ALA A 264 -0.44 -1.75 6.56
CA ALA A 264 -0.88 -0.38 6.80
C ALA A 264 -0.20 0.60 5.83
N VAL A 265 -0.89 1.71 5.57
CA VAL A 265 -0.33 2.93 5.01
C VAL A 265 -0.33 3.97 6.12
N VAL A 266 0.83 4.54 6.42
CA VAL A 266 1.01 5.52 7.50
C VAL A 266 1.39 6.87 6.92
N ASP A 267 0.54 7.86 7.10
CA ASP A 267 0.85 9.27 6.89
C ASP A 267 1.35 9.87 8.19
N TYR A 268 2.66 10.14 8.23
CA TYR A 268 3.33 10.77 9.35
C TYR A 268 3.50 12.26 9.05
N VAL A 269 2.60 13.07 9.62
CA VAL A 269 2.63 14.52 9.49
C VAL A 269 3.68 15.06 10.45
N ARG A 270 4.81 15.49 9.88
CA ARG A 270 5.90 16.08 10.65
C ARG A 270 5.50 17.44 11.21
N MET A 271 6.30 17.94 12.14
CA MET A 271 6.18 19.29 12.67
C MET A 271 6.12 20.30 11.52
N VAL A 272 5.17 21.23 11.61
CA VAL A 272 5.07 22.35 10.68
C VAL A 272 6.21 23.32 10.98
N GLN A 273 6.99 23.67 9.96
CA GLN A 273 8.17 24.51 10.10
C GLN A 273 7.98 25.83 9.36
N PRO A 274 8.38 26.97 9.94
CA PRO A 274 8.53 28.19 9.16
C PRO A 274 9.54 27.96 8.03
N GLU A 275 9.25 28.47 6.83
CA GLU A 275 10.22 28.48 5.75
C GLU A 275 11.19 29.63 5.96
N TYR A 276 12.49 29.36 6.12
CA TYR A 276 13.51 30.37 6.32
C TYR A 276 14.20 30.74 5.01
N GLN A 277 14.48 32.03 4.82
CA GLN A 277 15.38 32.55 3.80
C GLN A 277 16.71 32.92 4.45
N GLU A 278 17.79 32.42 3.87
CA GLU A 278 19.15 32.77 4.26
C GLU A 278 19.47 34.19 3.75
N GLN A 279 19.90 35.04 4.68
CA GLN A 279 20.33 36.41 4.40
C GLN A 279 21.81 36.42 3.97
N PRO A 280 22.30 37.50 3.34
CA PRO A 280 23.70 37.59 2.91
C PRO A 280 24.74 37.42 4.03
N ASP A 281 24.33 37.62 5.28
CA ASP A 281 25.16 37.44 6.49
C ASP A 281 25.11 36.02 7.08
N GLY A 282 24.39 35.10 6.43
CA GLY A 282 24.17 33.73 6.89
C GLY A 282 23.09 33.58 7.97
N SER A 283 22.44 34.68 8.38
CA SER A 283 21.30 34.61 9.29
C SER A 283 20.05 34.08 8.57
N GLN A 284 19.14 33.46 9.33
CA GLN A 284 17.89 32.94 8.80
C GLN A 284 16.73 33.85 9.18
N GLN A 285 15.96 34.30 8.18
CA GLN A 285 14.74 35.07 8.38
C GLN A 285 13.53 34.24 7.95
N ALA A 286 12.52 34.13 8.80
CA ALA A 286 11.28 33.44 8.44
C ALA A 286 10.54 34.19 7.32
N SER A 287 10.12 33.44 6.30
CA SER A 287 9.39 33.95 5.14
C SER A 287 7.96 34.29 5.53
N MET A 288 7.48 35.43 5.06
CA MET A 288 6.06 35.81 5.17
C MET A 288 5.31 35.35 3.92
N ALA A 289 4.02 35.05 4.07
CA ALA A 289 3.14 34.68 2.98
C ALA A 289 1.70 35.17 3.22
N LEU A 290 0.95 35.21 2.12
CA LEU A 290 -0.43 35.62 2.01
C LEU A 290 -1.29 34.47 1.47
N ASP A 291 -2.40 34.19 2.13
CA ASP A 291 -3.44 33.26 1.70
C ASP A 291 -4.72 34.04 1.45
N VAL A 292 -5.13 34.16 0.19
CA VAL A 292 -6.41 34.79 -0.21
C VAL A 292 -7.42 33.68 -0.44
N TYR A 293 -8.08 33.25 0.63
CA TYR A 293 -8.95 32.09 0.64
C TYR A 293 -10.40 32.38 0.20
N GLN A 294 -10.77 33.65 0.02
CA GLN A 294 -12.06 34.03 -0.54
C GLN A 294 -11.94 35.31 -1.37
N ARG A 295 -12.53 35.29 -2.57
CA ARG A 295 -12.71 36.46 -3.44
C ARG A 295 -14.14 36.51 -3.94
N VAL A 296 -14.82 37.63 -3.73
CA VAL A 296 -16.21 37.83 -4.12
C VAL A 296 -16.37 39.12 -4.90
N ILE A 297 -17.06 39.05 -6.03
CA ILE A 297 -17.60 40.23 -6.71
C ILE A 297 -19.09 40.23 -6.47
N LYS A 298 -19.58 41.26 -5.78
CA LYS A 298 -21.01 41.51 -5.65
C LYS A 298 -21.44 42.46 -6.76
N LEU A 299 -22.32 42.00 -7.63
CA LEU A 299 -22.87 42.81 -8.70
C LEU A 299 -24.13 43.56 -8.21
N PRO A 300 -24.44 44.73 -8.77
CA PRO A 300 -25.68 45.42 -8.49
C PRO A 300 -26.86 44.60 -9.01
N ALA A 301 -28.03 44.78 -8.38
CA ALA A 301 -29.26 44.07 -8.76
C ALA A 301 -29.69 44.32 -10.21
N CYS A 302 -29.24 45.42 -10.83
CA CYS A 302 -29.51 45.75 -12.21
C CYS A 302 -28.21 45.77 -13.03
N CYS A 303 -28.17 44.99 -14.12
CA CYS A 303 -26.99 44.79 -14.98
C CYS A 303 -26.47 46.05 -15.71
N CYS A 304 -27.21 47.17 -15.67
CA CYS A 304 -26.88 48.41 -16.36
C CYS A 304 -26.26 49.49 -15.47
N GLN A 305 -25.98 49.18 -14.19
CA GLN A 305 -25.44 50.15 -13.24
C GLN A 305 -23.97 49.84 -12.94
N ASP A 306 -23.10 50.82 -13.20
CA ASP A 306 -21.70 50.76 -12.76
C ASP A 306 -21.54 51.06 -11.26
N ALA A 307 -22.55 51.68 -10.64
CA ALA A 307 -22.53 52.03 -9.23
C ALA A 307 -22.93 50.84 -8.34
N GLY A 308 -22.15 50.58 -7.29
CA GLY A 308 -22.47 49.59 -6.25
C GLY A 308 -21.86 48.20 -6.45
N GLN A 309 -20.98 48.03 -7.45
CA GLN A 309 -20.17 46.82 -7.60
C GLN A 309 -19.08 46.79 -6.54
N THR A 310 -19.00 45.73 -5.74
CA THR A 310 -17.94 45.58 -4.73
C THR A 310 -17.13 44.34 -4.97
N TYR A 311 -15.81 44.49 -4.91
CA TYR A 311 -14.88 43.38 -4.79
C TYR A 311 -14.46 43.22 -3.35
N SER A 312 -14.56 42.03 -2.80
CA SER A 312 -14.12 41.72 -1.44
C SER A 312 -13.22 40.50 -1.39
N ASN A 313 -12.21 40.61 -0.52
CA ASN A 313 -11.25 39.56 -0.24
C ASN A 313 -11.34 39.19 1.25
N ARG A 314 -11.29 37.89 1.54
CA ARG A 314 -10.84 37.43 2.86
C ARG A 314 -9.48 36.79 2.71
N GLN A 315 -8.55 37.23 3.54
CA GLN A 315 -7.15 36.87 3.42
C GLN A 315 -6.45 36.78 4.77
N ARG A 316 -5.40 35.97 4.82
CA ARG A 316 -4.51 35.81 5.98
C ARG A 316 -3.10 36.17 5.59
N TYR A 317 -2.48 37.02 6.39
CA TYR A 317 -1.05 37.30 6.29
C TYR A 317 -0.32 36.71 7.50
N GLY A 318 0.85 36.13 7.29
CA GLY A 318 1.69 35.59 8.37
C GLY A 318 2.87 34.77 7.86
N TYR A 319 3.46 33.94 8.72
CA TYR A 319 4.60 33.10 8.32
C TYR A 319 4.18 32.05 7.31
N LYS A 320 5.02 31.85 6.29
CA LYS A 320 4.93 30.72 5.37
C LYS A 320 5.36 29.47 6.11
N LEU A 321 4.45 28.52 6.20
CA LEU A 321 4.61 27.28 6.92
C LEU A 321 4.73 26.13 5.91
N GLN A 322 5.79 25.35 6.03
CA GLN A 322 5.94 24.11 5.30
C GLN A 322 5.42 22.94 6.15
N THR A 323 4.49 22.18 5.58
CA THR A 323 4.01 20.92 6.14
C THR A 323 4.59 19.78 5.31
N THR A 324 5.25 18.83 5.97
CA THR A 324 5.80 17.63 5.35
C THR A 324 5.04 16.42 5.86
N VAL A 325 4.43 15.67 4.94
CA VAL A 325 3.77 14.40 5.23
C VAL A 325 4.55 13.28 4.57
N ASP A 326 5.13 12.40 5.38
CA ASP A 326 5.80 11.20 4.90
C ASP A 326 4.81 10.04 4.90
N ARG A 327 4.63 9.41 3.74
CA ARG A 327 3.76 8.25 3.57
C ARG A 327 4.60 6.98 3.53
N TYR A 328 4.34 6.07 4.45
CA TYR A 328 5.00 4.77 4.54
C TYR A 328 4.04 3.63 4.23
N MET A 329 4.56 2.57 3.62
CA MET A 329 3.92 1.25 3.58
C MET A 329 4.52 0.41 4.70
N VAL A 330 3.67 -0.24 5.50
CA VAL A 330 4.06 -1.00 6.68
C VAL A 330 3.51 -2.42 6.60
N ASN A 331 4.37 -3.41 6.73
CA ASN A 331 4.01 -4.81 6.68
C ASN A 331 3.67 -5.35 8.09
N VAL A 332 3.08 -6.54 8.14
CA VAL A 332 2.67 -7.22 9.40
C VAL A 332 3.85 -7.49 10.35
N ASP A 333 5.05 -7.64 9.81
CA ASP A 333 6.28 -7.87 10.58
C ASP A 333 6.86 -6.59 11.21
N GLY A 334 6.32 -5.42 10.87
CA GLY A 334 6.83 -4.12 11.31
C GLY A 334 7.89 -3.52 10.37
N SER A 335 8.24 -4.21 9.28
CA SER A 335 9.07 -3.60 8.23
C SER A 335 8.28 -2.51 7.51
N TYR A 336 8.95 -1.42 7.16
CA TYR A 336 8.32 -0.28 6.50
C TYR A 336 9.23 0.38 5.48
N THR A 337 8.61 1.00 4.47
CA THR A 337 9.30 1.71 3.39
C THR A 337 8.59 3.03 3.12
N LEU A 338 9.38 4.09 2.90
CA LEU A 338 8.85 5.37 2.44
C LEU A 338 8.34 5.22 1.00
N VAL A 339 7.07 5.51 0.78
CA VAL A 339 6.41 5.43 -0.53
C VAL A 339 6.35 6.79 -1.18
N ASN A 340 6.07 7.83 -0.39
CA ASN A 340 5.97 9.19 -0.90
C ASN A 340 6.25 10.23 0.19
N ARG A 341 6.61 11.44 -0.24
CA ARG A 341 6.70 12.63 0.61
C ARG A 341 5.87 13.74 -0.03
N PHE A 342 4.87 14.22 0.70
CA PHE A 342 4.06 15.35 0.29
C PHE A 342 4.53 16.59 1.04
N ASN A 343 4.89 17.64 0.30
CA ASN A 343 5.17 18.95 0.85
C ASN A 343 4.00 19.87 0.49
N GLY A 344 3.45 20.53 1.50
CA GLY A 344 2.43 21.56 1.35
C GLY A 344 2.88 22.85 2.00
N TYR A 345 2.42 23.97 1.46
CA TYR A 345 2.59 25.26 2.10
C TYR A 345 1.25 25.75 2.64
N SER A 346 1.29 26.34 3.83
CA SER A 346 0.17 27.06 4.42
C SER A 346 0.66 28.38 4.98
N VAL A 347 -0.28 29.27 5.30
CA VAL A 347 0.03 30.51 6.02
C VAL A 347 -0.44 30.36 7.46
N SER A 348 0.47 30.64 8.38
CA SER A 348 0.15 30.92 9.78
C SER A 348 -0.83 32.11 9.83
N PRO A 349 -2.11 31.97 10.22
CA PRO A 349 -3.07 33.08 10.27
C PRO A 349 -2.76 34.22 11.26
N THR A 350 -1.64 34.95 11.16
CA THR A 350 -1.31 36.00 12.12
C THR A 350 -2.28 37.18 12.11
N ILE A 351 -2.84 37.50 10.94
CA ILE A 351 -3.85 38.56 10.78
C ILE A 351 -4.88 38.07 9.75
N ASP A 352 -6.12 37.79 10.20
CA ASP A 352 -7.26 37.57 9.30
C ASP A 352 -7.88 38.92 8.94
N GLN A 353 -7.97 39.19 7.64
CA GLN A 353 -8.49 40.45 7.12
C GLN A 353 -9.68 40.17 6.22
N HIS A 354 -10.72 40.97 6.38
CA HIS A 354 -11.81 41.09 5.42
C HIS A 354 -11.78 42.51 4.86
N LYS A 355 -11.51 42.63 3.56
CA LYS A 355 -11.43 43.91 2.87
C LYS A 355 -12.44 43.95 1.73
N SER A 356 -12.97 45.14 1.45
CA SER A 356 -13.90 45.37 0.36
C SER A 356 -13.65 46.74 -0.25
N VAL A 357 -13.74 46.80 -1.59
CA VAL A 357 -13.52 48.01 -2.37
C VAL A 357 -14.60 48.14 -3.44
N GLN A 358 -14.96 49.38 -3.76
CA GLN A 358 -15.83 49.64 -4.91
C GLN A 358 -15.01 49.44 -6.18
N ILE A 359 -15.62 48.78 -7.17
CA ILE A 359 -15.02 48.56 -8.50
C ILE A 359 -15.97 49.07 -9.58
N THR A 360 -15.44 49.23 -10.78
CA THR A 360 -16.20 49.50 -12.00
C THR A 360 -16.20 48.27 -12.90
N SER A 361 -17.16 48.17 -13.83
CA SER A 361 -17.20 47.03 -14.76
C SER A 361 -15.97 46.91 -15.64
N GLN A 362 -15.26 48.02 -15.89
CA GLN A 362 -13.99 48.03 -16.63
C GLN A 362 -12.85 47.33 -15.88
N GLN A 363 -12.93 47.25 -14.54
CA GLN A 363 -11.89 46.62 -13.72
C GLN A 363 -12.07 45.10 -13.57
N ILE A 364 -13.29 44.57 -13.78
CA ILE A 364 -13.62 43.15 -13.59
C ILE A 364 -12.64 42.20 -14.32
N PRO A 365 -12.27 42.43 -15.59
CA PRO A 365 -11.37 41.53 -16.30
C PRO A 365 -9.98 41.41 -15.67
N ALA A 366 -9.50 42.45 -14.97
CA ALA A 366 -8.19 42.45 -14.31
C ALA A 366 -8.22 41.78 -12.93
N LEU A 367 -9.40 41.62 -12.31
CA LEU A 367 -9.50 41.12 -10.92
C LEU A 367 -9.03 39.67 -10.76
N SER A 368 -8.98 38.88 -11.84
CA SER A 368 -8.46 37.52 -11.77
C SER A 368 -7.00 37.46 -11.29
N SER A 369 -6.19 38.46 -11.66
CA SER A 369 -4.79 38.61 -11.23
C SER A 369 -4.60 39.62 -10.11
N GLN A 370 -5.66 40.24 -9.59
CA GLN A 370 -5.54 41.29 -8.57
C GLN A 370 -6.16 40.91 -7.23
N ILE A 371 -5.61 41.48 -6.17
CA ILE A 371 -6.11 41.36 -4.80
C ILE A 371 -6.14 42.73 -4.13
N ILE A 372 -6.97 42.89 -3.09
CA ILE A 372 -6.93 44.11 -2.27
C ILE A 372 -5.64 44.08 -1.44
N ASN A 373 -4.88 45.16 -1.47
CA ASN A 373 -3.60 45.31 -0.79
C ASN A 373 -3.66 44.77 0.65
N PRO A 374 -2.76 43.86 1.08
CA PRO A 374 -2.79 43.27 2.42
C PRO A 374 -2.31 44.18 3.54
N VAL A 375 -1.67 45.31 3.22
CA VAL A 375 -1.22 46.29 4.23
C VAL A 375 -2.42 46.92 4.92
N GLU A 376 -2.39 47.00 6.25
CA GLU A 376 -3.49 47.57 7.04
C GLU A 376 -3.83 49.01 6.59
N GLY A 377 -5.13 49.31 6.49
CA GLY A 377 -5.63 50.62 6.03
C GLY A 377 -5.56 50.85 4.51
N MET A 378 -4.84 50.02 3.75
CA MET A 378 -4.74 50.13 2.29
C MET A 378 -5.86 49.34 1.59
N LEU A 379 -6.43 49.94 0.54
CA LEU A 379 -7.59 49.46 -0.24
C LEU A 379 -7.34 49.52 -1.76
N ASP A 380 -6.11 49.77 -2.19
CA ASP A 380 -5.73 49.65 -3.60
C ASP A 380 -5.74 48.19 -4.07
N LEU A 381 -5.94 48.02 -5.37
CA LEU A 381 -5.84 46.72 -6.04
C LEU A 381 -4.39 46.51 -6.47
N LEU A 382 -3.78 45.44 -6.01
CA LEU A 382 -2.43 45.02 -6.38
C LEU A 382 -2.48 43.81 -7.27
N ASP A 383 -1.62 43.76 -8.29
CA ASP A 383 -1.43 42.54 -9.06
C ASP A 383 -0.68 41.50 -8.22
N VAL A 384 -1.12 40.25 -8.27
CA VAL A 384 -0.51 39.09 -7.60
C VAL A 384 0.95 38.94 -8.03
N SER A 385 1.32 39.34 -9.25
CA SER A 385 2.70 39.31 -9.74
C SER A 385 3.61 40.36 -9.08
N SER A 386 3.08 41.33 -8.35
CA SER A 386 3.90 42.29 -7.60
C SER A 386 4.49 41.70 -6.31
N PHE A 387 4.04 40.50 -5.93
CA PHE A 387 4.57 39.79 -4.77
C PHE A 387 5.70 38.84 -5.19
N PRO A 388 6.79 38.72 -4.40
CA PRO A 388 7.79 37.69 -4.55
C PRO A 388 7.21 36.30 -4.87
N PRO A 389 7.85 35.52 -5.76
CA PRO A 389 7.40 34.17 -6.09
C PRO A 389 7.21 33.31 -4.84
N GLY A 390 6.02 32.69 -4.73
CA GLY A 390 5.69 31.82 -3.60
C GLY A 390 5.28 32.55 -2.31
N GLN A 391 5.16 33.89 -2.31
CA GLN A 391 4.58 34.63 -1.19
C GLN A 391 3.05 34.47 -1.14
N ILE A 392 2.37 34.35 -2.28
CA ILE A 392 0.94 34.01 -2.31
C ILE A 392 0.81 32.49 -2.37
N VAL A 393 0.45 31.86 -1.25
CA VAL A 393 0.35 30.39 -1.16
C VAL A 393 -0.95 29.86 -1.76
N ASN A 394 -1.99 30.69 -1.76
CA ASN A 394 -3.30 30.34 -2.28
C ASN A 394 -4.04 31.60 -2.74
N LEU A 395 -4.73 31.46 -3.85
CA LEU A 395 -5.53 32.50 -4.49
C LEU A 395 -6.85 31.87 -4.95
N ALA A 396 -7.86 31.91 -4.08
CA ALA A 396 -9.17 31.32 -4.32
C ALA A 396 -9.81 31.87 -5.61
N PRO A 397 -10.62 31.13 -6.39
CA PRO A 397 -11.32 31.71 -7.54
C PRO A 397 -12.30 32.83 -7.12
N ILE A 398 -12.65 33.69 -8.06
CA ILE A 398 -13.66 34.74 -7.84
C ILE A 398 -15.05 34.11 -7.92
N VAL A 399 -15.88 34.39 -6.91
CA VAL A 399 -17.30 34.05 -6.89
C VAL A 399 -18.12 35.30 -7.17
N TYR A 400 -19.07 35.21 -8.09
CA TYR A 400 -20.02 36.28 -8.38
C TYR A 400 -21.27 36.10 -7.53
N GLN A 401 -21.73 37.20 -6.92
CA GLN A 401 -22.92 37.24 -6.06
C GLN A 401 -23.89 38.34 -6.46
#